data_AF-A0A0G1YD91-F1
#
_entry.id   AF-A0A0G1YD91-F1
#
_cell.length_a   1.000
_cell.length_b   1.000
_cell.length_c   1.000
_cell.angle_alpha   90.00
_cell.angle_beta   90.00
_cell.angle_gamma   90.00
#
_symmetry.space_group_name_H-M   'P 1'
#
loop_
_entity.id
_entity.type
_entity.pdbx_description
1 polymer ?
#
loop_
_entity_poly.entity_id
_entity_poly.type
_entity_poly.pdbx_seq_one_letter_code
_entity_poly.pdbx_strand_id
1 'polypeptide(L)'
;MPKGRAREWYSALMDYGAHLKRSGMSHNLRSKKYVKQSKFIGSLREARGAILRSLAYGAASPGYLIGLLGAARRAQMRTALWALLRERLIEKRDENYTLAR
;
A
#
# COMPACT_ATOMS: atom_id res chain seq x y z
N MET A 1 -19.78 22.48 23.48
CA MET A 1 -18.74 21.75 24.25
C MET A 1 -18.48 22.48 25.56
N PRO A 2 -18.28 21.78 26.69
CA PRO A 2 -17.86 22.44 27.92
C PRO A 2 -16.45 23.03 27.72
N LYS A 3 -16.29 24.32 27.99
CA LYS A 3 -14.99 25.00 27.87
C LYS A 3 -14.01 24.39 28.88
N GLY A 4 -12.80 24.04 28.43
CA GLY A 4 -11.72 23.50 29.27
C GLY A 4 -11.62 21.97 29.38
N ARG A 5 -12.62 21.20 28.91
CA ARG A 5 -12.65 19.72 29.04
C ARG A 5 -12.64 18.98 27.70
N ALA A 6 -12.07 19.60 26.66
CA ALA A 6 -12.02 19.02 25.31
C ALA A 6 -11.27 17.67 25.27
N ARG A 7 -10.20 17.55 26.07
CA ARG A 7 -9.39 16.31 26.17
C ARG A 7 -10.20 15.15 26.72
N GLU A 8 -10.95 15.36 27.79
CA GLU A 8 -11.76 14.32 28.43
C GLU A 8 -12.89 13.85 27.51
N TRP A 9 -13.54 14.78 26.82
CA TRP A 9 -14.56 14.44 25.82
C TRP A 9 -13.98 13.62 24.66
N TYR A 10 -12.80 13.99 24.17
CA TYR A 10 -12.12 13.24 23.13
C TYR A 10 -11.74 11.84 23.60
N SER A 11 -11.18 11.71 24.81
CA SER A 11 -10.86 10.42 25.42
C SER A 11 -12.10 9.55 25.61
N ALA A 12 -13.19 10.10 26.14
CA ALA A 12 -14.45 9.36 26.34
C ALA A 12 -15.03 8.86 25.01
N LEU A 13 -14.94 9.65 23.93
CA LEU A 13 -15.37 9.24 22.60
C LEU A 13 -14.51 8.09 22.05
N MET A 14 -13.20 8.14 22.26
CA MET A 14 -12.28 7.07 21.85
C MET A 14 -12.51 5.77 22.62
N ASP A 15 -12.71 5.86 23.94
CA ASP A 15 -12.99 4.72 24.80
C ASP A 15 -14.33 4.06 24.44
N TYR A 16 -15.34 4.88 24.13
CA TYR A 16 -16.62 4.38 23.64
C TYR A 16 -16.48 3.65 22.30
N GLY A 17 -15.70 4.19 21.35
CA GLY A 17 -15.38 3.51 20.10
C GLY A 17 -14.68 2.15 20.31
N ALA A 18 -13.76 2.07 21.28
CA ALA A 18 -13.10 0.82 21.64
C ALA A 18 -14.06 -0.18 22.30
N HIS A 19 -14.98 0.29 23.16
CA HIS A 19 -16.02 -0.52 23.77
C HIS A 19 -16.96 -1.14 22.73
N LEU A 20 -17.44 -0.35 21.75
CA LEU A 20 -18.29 -0.83 20.65
C LEU A 20 -17.61 -1.93 19.82
N LYS A 21 -16.30 -1.79 19.56
CA LYS A 21 -15.52 -2.81 18.85
C LYS A 21 -15.41 -4.11 19.65
N ARG A 22 -15.29 -4.02 20.99
CA ARG A 22 -15.25 -5.19 21.90
C ARG A 22 -16.61 -5.87 22.04
N SER A 23 -17.71 -5.12 22.00
CA SER A 23 -19.08 -5.66 22.06
C SER A 23 -19.54 -6.32 20.75
N GLY A 24 -18.63 -6.61 19.82
CA GLY A 24 -18.91 -7.27 18.55
C GLY A 24 -19.47 -6.37 17.45
N MET A 25 -19.72 -5.08 17.73
CA MET A 25 -20.14 -4.11 16.71
C MET A 25 -18.93 -3.61 15.90
N SER A 26 -18.54 -4.42 14.91
CA SER A 26 -17.59 -4.00 13.88
C SER A 26 -18.34 -3.64 12.59
N HIS A 27 -18.59 -2.35 12.37
CA HIS A 27 -19.15 -1.86 11.11
C HIS A 27 -18.24 -2.09 9.89
N ASN A 28 -16.95 -2.35 10.12
CA ASN A 28 -16.00 -2.67 9.06
C ASN A 28 -16.47 -3.89 8.26
N LEU A 29 -16.91 -4.97 8.93
CA LEU A 29 -17.40 -6.18 8.27
C LEU A 29 -18.71 -5.95 7.49
N ARG A 30 -19.49 -4.94 7.87
CA ARG A 30 -20.75 -4.56 7.19
C ARG A 30 -20.52 -3.65 5.97
N SER A 31 -19.32 -3.12 5.79
CA SER A 31 -19.01 -2.27 4.64
C SER A 31 -18.92 -3.14 3.39
N LYS A 32 -19.68 -2.78 2.35
CA LYS A 32 -19.58 -3.40 1.00
C LYS A 32 -18.15 -3.35 0.43
N LYS A 33 -17.31 -2.44 0.93
CA LYS A 33 -15.92 -2.25 0.49
C LYS A 33 -14.90 -2.99 1.36
N TYR A 34 -15.34 -3.73 2.38
CA TYR A 34 -14.42 -4.46 3.26
C TYR A 34 -13.92 -5.72 2.58
N VAL A 35 -12.66 -5.67 2.14
CA VAL A 35 -11.94 -6.82 1.61
C VAL A 35 -10.77 -7.08 2.54
N LYS A 36 -10.71 -8.31 3.09
CA LYS A 36 -9.55 -8.72 3.90
C LYS A 36 -8.32 -8.67 3.03
N GLN A 37 -7.33 -7.88 3.45
CA GLN A 37 -6.09 -7.73 2.71
C GLN A 37 -5.38 -9.09 2.60
N SER A 38 -4.99 -9.48 1.39
CA SER A 38 -4.28 -10.73 1.15
C SER A 38 -2.89 -10.73 1.82
N LYS A 39 -2.31 -11.92 2.01
CA LYS A 39 -0.94 -12.07 2.51
C LYS A 39 0.01 -11.21 1.67
N PHE A 40 0.99 -10.59 2.31
CA PHE A 40 1.92 -9.70 1.62
C PHE A 40 2.84 -10.48 0.67
N ILE A 41 3.41 -11.58 1.14
CA ILE A 41 4.26 -12.48 0.37
C ILE A 41 3.46 -13.09 -0.79
N GLY A 42 4.00 -12.97 -2.01
CA GLY A 42 3.39 -13.43 -3.25
C GLY A 42 2.37 -12.45 -3.85
N SER A 43 2.09 -11.33 -3.19
CA SER A 43 1.08 -10.38 -3.66
C SER A 43 1.62 -9.38 -4.68
N LEU A 44 0.71 -8.65 -5.33
CA LEU A 44 1.08 -7.53 -6.20
C LEU A 44 1.71 -6.37 -5.42
N ARG A 45 1.36 -6.21 -4.13
CA ARG A 45 1.99 -5.23 -3.23
C ARG A 45 3.45 -5.60 -2.94
N GLU A 46 3.70 -6.91 -2.81
CA GLU A 46 4.97 -7.62 -3.02
C GLU A 46 5.84 -6.97 -4.11
N ALA A 47 5.43 -7.25 -5.34
CA ALA A 47 6.09 -6.84 -6.57
C ALA A 47 6.28 -5.32 -6.67
N ARG A 48 5.23 -4.54 -6.39
CA ARG A 48 5.30 -3.07 -6.44
C ARG A 48 6.32 -2.51 -5.45
N GLY A 49 6.31 -3.00 -4.21
CA GLY A 49 7.23 -2.56 -3.18
C GLY A 49 8.68 -2.89 -3.52
N ALA A 50 8.92 -4.05 -4.13
CA ALA A 50 10.25 -4.44 -4.58
C ALA A 50 10.80 -3.51 -5.69
N ILE A 51 9.96 -3.16 -6.68
CA ILE A 51 10.32 -2.21 -7.75
C ILE A 51 10.62 -0.83 -7.16
N LEU A 52 9.71 -0.28 -6.35
CA LEU A 52 9.90 1.05 -5.75
C LEU A 52 11.13 1.10 -4.85
N ARG A 53 11.37 0.05 -4.06
CA ARG A 53 12.56 -0.05 -3.22
C ARG A 53 13.83 -0.07 -4.06
N SER A 54 13.85 -0.80 -5.17
CA SER A 54 14.98 -0.78 -6.10
C SER A 54 15.21 0.61 -6.68
N LEU A 55 14.15 1.30 -7.10
CA LEU A 55 14.24 2.62 -7.72
C LEU A 55 14.56 3.75 -6.72
N ALA A 56 14.35 3.51 -5.43
CA ALA A 56 14.78 4.43 -4.36
C ALA A 56 16.31 4.53 -4.26
N TYR A 57 17.05 3.51 -4.71
CA TYR A 57 18.52 3.53 -4.74
C TYR A 57 19.09 4.13 -6.03
N GLY A 58 18.29 4.25 -7.09
CA GLY A 58 18.75 4.79 -8.36
C GLY A 58 17.93 4.32 -9.56
N ALA A 59 18.28 4.81 -10.74
CA ALA A 59 17.68 4.37 -11.98
C ALA A 59 18.00 2.88 -12.24
N ALA A 60 17.01 2.12 -12.71
CA ALA A 60 17.19 0.70 -12.99
C ALA A 60 16.56 0.28 -14.33
N SER A 61 17.17 -0.72 -14.97
CA SER A 61 16.72 -1.20 -16.27
C SER A 61 15.43 -2.04 -16.16
N PRO A 62 14.57 -2.04 -17.20
CA PRO A 62 13.34 -2.83 -17.23
C PRO A 62 13.57 -4.32 -16.94
N GLY A 63 14.61 -4.90 -17.53
CA GLY A 63 14.94 -6.32 -17.40
C GLY A 63 15.32 -6.70 -15.97
N TYR A 64 16.12 -5.85 -15.32
CA TYR A 64 16.49 -6.03 -13.91
C TYR A 64 15.25 -5.98 -13.01
N LEU A 65 14.40 -4.97 -13.19
CA LEU A 65 13.17 -4.82 -12.38
C LEU A 65 12.21 -6.00 -12.56
N ILE A 66 12.03 -6.50 -13.79
CA ILE A 66 11.15 -7.65 -14.06
C ILE A 66 11.72 -8.94 -13.45
N GLY A 67 13.04 -9.05 -13.32
CA GLY A 67 13.74 -10.22 -12.77
C GLY A 67 13.89 -10.25 -11.25
N LEU A 68 13.61 -9.14 -10.55
CA LEU A 68 13.97 -8.94 -9.14
C LEU A 68 13.44 -10.01 -8.18
N LEU A 69 12.24 -10.55 -8.44
CA LEU A 69 11.59 -11.58 -7.62
C LEU A 69 11.61 -12.98 -8.26
N GLY A 70 12.47 -13.19 -9.28
CA GLY A 70 12.66 -14.48 -9.94
C GLY A 70 11.80 -14.71 -11.19
N ALA A 71 12.20 -15.70 -12.00
CA ALA A 71 11.61 -15.99 -13.32
C ALA A 71 10.10 -16.30 -13.26
N ALA A 72 9.66 -17.05 -12.25
CA ALA A 72 8.26 -17.43 -12.06
C ALA A 72 7.32 -16.23 -11.86
N ARG A 73 7.86 -15.08 -11.39
CA ARG A 73 7.07 -13.89 -11.06
C ARG A 73 7.16 -12.78 -12.10
N ARG A 74 7.84 -12.99 -13.23
CA ARG A 74 8.03 -11.96 -14.27
C ARG A 74 6.72 -11.35 -14.77
N ALA A 75 5.69 -12.17 -14.97
CA ALA A 75 4.37 -11.68 -15.39
C ALA A 75 3.77 -10.70 -14.35
N GLN A 76 3.81 -11.08 -13.07
CA GLN A 76 3.35 -10.24 -11.96
C GLN A 76 4.18 -8.96 -11.85
N MET A 77 5.50 -9.04 -12.01
CA MET A 77 6.39 -7.87 -12.00
C MET A 77 6.06 -6.92 -13.16
N ARG A 78 5.76 -7.44 -14.36
CA ARG A 78 5.32 -6.64 -15.51
C ARG A 78 4.02 -5.89 -15.22
N THR A 79 3.05 -6.58 -14.61
CA THR A 79 1.80 -5.95 -14.17
C THR A 79 2.05 -4.86 -13.13
N ALA A 80 2.94 -5.11 -12.16
CA ALA A 80 3.29 -4.14 -11.14
C ALA A 80 3.99 -2.90 -11.74
N LEU A 81 4.95 -3.10 -12.65
CA LEU A 81 5.65 -2.03 -13.35
C LEU A 81 4.67 -1.15 -14.13
N TRP A 82 3.76 -1.77 -14.88
CA TRP A 82 2.76 -1.04 -15.66
C TRP A 82 1.79 -0.27 -14.77
N ALA A 83 1.35 -0.85 -13.65
CA ALA A 83 0.52 -0.17 -12.68
C ALA A 83 1.22 1.07 -12.08
N LEU A 84 2.50 0.94 -11.72
CA LEU A 84 3.30 2.05 -11.17
C LEU A 84 3.51 3.18 -12.19
N LEU A 85 3.71 2.84 -13.47
CA LEU A 85 3.77 3.83 -14.56
C LEU A 85 2.45 4.58 -14.71
N ARG A 86 1.33 3.85 -14.75
CA ARG A 86 -0.01 4.44 -14.88
C ARG A 86 -0.35 5.34 -13.69
N GLU A 87 0.07 4.96 -12.49
CA GLU A 87 -0.11 5.72 -11.26
C GLU A 87 0.89 6.89 -11.12
N ARG A 88 1.80 7.08 -12.10
CA ARG A 88 2.86 8.12 -12.08
C ARG A 88 3.74 8.07 -10.84
N LEU A 89 3.97 6.87 -10.30
CA LEU A 89 4.94 6.67 -9.21
C LEU A 89 6.36 6.44 -9.75
N ILE A 90 6.46 5.98 -11.00
CA ILE A 90 7.72 5.77 -11.71
C ILE A 90 7.63 6.41 -13.10
N GLU A 91 8.77 6.88 -13.59
CA GLU A 91 8.91 7.48 -14.91
C GLU A 91 10.02 6.76 -15.68
N LYS A 92 9.82 6.64 -17.00
CA LYS A 92 10.86 6.14 -17.91
C LYS A 92 11.73 7.32 -18.33
N ARG A 93 13.03 7.28 -18.02
CA ARG A 93 14.06 8.18 -18.55
C ARG A 93 14.99 7.37 -19.44
N ASP A 94 15.00 7.71 -20.72
CA ASP A 94 15.77 7.01 -21.75
C ASP A 94 15.46 5.50 -21.77
N GLU A 95 16.42 4.69 -21.30
CA GLU A 95 16.36 3.23 -21.23
C GLU A 95 15.99 2.71 -19.83
N ASN A 96 16.00 3.57 -18.81
CA ASN A 96 15.85 3.18 -17.40
C ASN A 96 14.57 3.75 -16.79
N TYR A 97 14.09 3.08 -15.73
CA TYR A 97 13.04 3.62 -14.88
C TYR A 97 13.64 4.36 -13.69
N THR A 98 12.97 5.42 -13.28
CA THR A 98 13.29 6.24 -12.10
C THR A 98 12.02 6.49 -11.30
N LEU A 99 12.14 6.88 -10.03
CA LEU A 99 10.99 7.39 -9.29
C LEU A 99 10.51 8.70 -9.93
N ALA A 100 9.19 8.88 -10.02
CA ALA A 100 8.62 10.14 -10.44
C ALA A 100 9.02 11.24 -9.45
N ARG A 101 9.38 12.42 -9.97
CA ARG A 101 9.76 13.58 -9.16
C ARG A 101 8.58 14.51 -8.95
#